data_AF-Q1K3F7-F1
#
_entry.id   AF-Q1K3F7-F1
#
_cell.length_a   1.000
_cell.length_b   1.000
_cell.length_c   1.000
_cell.angle_alpha   90.00
_cell.angle_beta   90.00
_cell.angle_gamma   90.00
#
_symmetry.space_group_name_H-M   'P 1'
#
loop_
_entity.id
_entity.type
_entity.pdbx_description
1 polymer ?
#
loop_
_entity_poly.entity_id
_entity_poly.type
_entity_poly.pdbx_seq_one_letter_code
_entity_poly.pdbx_strand_id
1 'polypeptide(L)'
;MLRKQIKKFSLVLVIVLLTVSSSLAEHPAKLSSGQTLYVPVYSHVYSGPNGQPFQLAVMLSIRNTDPRQSLTVTTLDFYNNDGHLVHHYMSVPITLGPLASHHVFIEENNQQGGFGANFIVRWQAKKAINAPLVESVMIGARSGQGISFVCPAQPLVN
;
A
#
# COMPACT_ATOMS: atom_id res chain seq x y z
N MET A 1 46.94 19.62 -28.40
CA MET A 1 46.33 19.61 -27.04
C MET A 1 44.84 19.23 -27.02
N LEU A 2 44.03 19.64 -28.00
CA LEU A 2 42.57 19.50 -28.01
C LEU A 2 42.02 18.05 -28.05
N ARG A 3 42.63 17.13 -28.81
CA ARG A 3 42.19 15.71 -28.90
C ARG A 3 42.32 14.92 -27.58
N LYS A 4 43.24 15.31 -26.69
CA LYS A 4 43.48 14.63 -25.40
C LYS A 4 42.42 15.02 -24.35
N GLN A 5 41.90 16.24 -24.45
CA GLN A 5 40.79 16.76 -23.63
C GLN A 5 39.46 16.08 -24.00
N ILE A 6 39.18 15.92 -25.30
CA ILE A 6 37.96 15.23 -25.78
C ILE A 6 37.92 13.76 -25.33
N LYS A 7 39.04 13.03 -25.42
CA LYS A 7 39.11 11.63 -24.92
C LYS A 7 38.94 11.52 -23.40
N LYS A 8 39.47 12.48 -22.63
CA LYS A 8 39.29 12.53 -21.17
C LYS A 8 37.84 12.86 -20.80
N PHE A 9 37.20 13.78 -21.53
CA PHE A 9 35.80 14.14 -21.31
C PHE A 9 34.85 12.99 -21.68
N SER A 10 35.11 12.29 -22.79
CA SER A 10 34.38 11.07 -23.17
C SER A 10 34.54 9.95 -22.13
N LEU A 11 35.74 9.78 -21.55
CA LEU A 11 35.98 8.73 -20.56
C LEU A 11 35.26 9.03 -19.24
N VAL A 12 35.22 10.29 -18.80
CA VAL A 12 34.48 10.71 -17.60
C VAL A 12 32.97 10.58 -17.81
N LEU A 13 32.45 10.93 -18.99
CA LEU A 13 31.02 10.78 -19.30
C LEU A 13 30.58 9.30 -19.31
N VAL A 14 31.44 8.38 -19.78
CA VAL A 14 31.17 6.93 -19.75
C VAL A 14 31.22 6.37 -18.32
N ILE A 15 32.14 6.85 -17.47
CA ILE A 15 32.23 6.41 -16.06
C ILE A 15 31.04 6.93 -15.24
N VAL A 16 30.57 8.15 -15.49
CA VAL A 16 29.36 8.69 -14.84
C VAL A 16 28.11 7.93 -15.28
N LEU A 17 28.00 7.54 -16.56
CA LEU A 17 26.89 6.68 -17.01
C LEU A 17 26.91 5.27 -16.41
N LEU A 18 28.08 4.73 -16.06
CA LEU A 18 28.21 3.39 -15.45
C LEU A 18 27.92 3.36 -13.94
N THR A 19 27.82 4.52 -13.28
CA THR A 19 27.53 4.60 -11.83
C THR A 19 26.06 4.83 -11.52
N VAL A 20 25.23 5.10 -12.53
CA VAL A 20 23.76 5.18 -12.40
C VAL A 20 23.14 3.82 -12.76
N SER A 21 23.67 2.74 -12.18
CA SER A 21 22.88 1.53 -11.97
C SER A 21 21.98 1.79 -10.78
N SER A 22 21.02 2.71 -10.95
CA SER A 22 19.90 2.85 -10.03
C SER A 22 19.30 1.46 -9.91
N SER A 23 19.49 0.85 -8.75
CA SER A 23 18.75 -0.31 -8.29
C SER A 23 17.27 -0.06 -8.60
N LEU A 24 16.79 -0.62 -9.70
CA LEU A 24 15.38 -0.96 -9.80
C LEU A 24 15.21 -1.92 -8.63
N ALA A 25 14.65 -1.43 -7.54
CA ALA A 25 14.29 -2.25 -6.41
C ALA A 25 13.15 -3.17 -6.88
N GLU A 26 13.48 -4.15 -7.71
CA GLU A 26 12.76 -5.40 -7.75
C GLU A 26 12.84 -5.91 -6.32
N HIS A 27 11.80 -5.64 -5.52
CA HIS A 27 11.58 -6.41 -4.32
C HIS A 27 11.39 -7.83 -4.82
N PRO A 28 12.36 -8.75 -4.64
CA PRO A 28 12.15 -10.13 -5.06
C PRO A 28 10.89 -10.58 -4.37
N ALA A 29 9.94 -11.12 -5.15
CA ALA A 29 8.65 -11.59 -4.64
C ALA A 29 8.92 -12.56 -3.49
N LYS A 30 8.84 -12.06 -2.24
CA LYS A 30 9.21 -12.82 -1.06
C LYS A 30 8.05 -13.74 -0.78
N LEU A 31 8.27 -15.03 -1.02
CA LEU A 31 7.28 -16.03 -0.65
C LEU A 31 7.09 -16.02 0.87
N SER A 32 5.84 -16.06 1.31
CA SER A 32 5.48 -16.12 2.71
C SER A 32 4.31 -17.07 2.92
N SER A 33 4.25 -17.73 4.07
CA SER A 33 3.09 -18.49 4.53
C SER A 33 2.14 -17.67 5.41
N GLY A 34 2.49 -16.41 5.70
CA GLY A 34 1.63 -15.48 6.44
C GLY A 34 2.35 -14.22 6.86
N GLN A 35 1.59 -13.14 7.04
CA GLN A 35 2.12 -11.85 7.53
C GLN A 35 1.04 -11.11 8.32
N THR A 36 1.49 -10.21 9.19
CA THR A 36 0.66 -9.10 9.67
C THR A 36 1.03 -7.85 8.86
N LEU A 37 0.04 -7.18 8.31
CA LEU A 37 0.20 -6.02 7.45
C LEU A 37 -0.47 -4.81 8.09
N TYR A 38 0.24 -3.69 8.13
CA TYR A 38 -0.28 -2.37 8.47
C TYR A 38 -0.67 -1.64 7.18
N VAL A 39 -1.90 -1.16 7.07
CA VAL A 39 -2.38 -0.44 5.88
C VAL A 39 -2.84 0.96 6.30
N PRO A 40 -2.13 2.03 5.90
CA PRO A 40 -2.51 3.39 6.23
C PRO A 40 -3.89 3.75 5.65
N VAL A 41 -4.71 4.50 6.38
CA VAL A 41 -6.01 4.99 5.93
C VAL A 41 -6.16 6.48 6.26
N TYR A 42 -6.60 7.26 5.28
CA TYR A 42 -6.88 8.68 5.42
C TYR A 42 -8.35 8.95 5.15
N SER A 43 -9.11 9.33 6.19
CA SER A 43 -10.50 9.79 6.04
C SER A 43 -10.59 11.17 5.39
N HIS A 44 -9.50 11.93 5.44
CA HIS A 44 -9.35 13.23 4.82
C HIS A 44 -7.88 13.59 4.61
N VAL A 45 -7.64 14.54 3.71
CA VAL A 45 -6.35 15.22 3.55
C VAL A 45 -6.56 16.72 3.64
N TYR A 46 -5.51 17.47 3.98
CA TYR A 46 -5.59 18.92 4.06
C TYR A 46 -5.22 19.56 2.72
N SER A 47 -6.01 20.55 2.28
CA SER A 47 -5.76 21.28 1.04
C SER A 47 -6.03 22.78 1.17
N GLY A 48 -5.47 23.55 0.24
CA GLY A 48 -5.60 25.00 0.20
C GLY A 48 -4.78 25.75 1.28
N PRO A 49 -4.75 27.09 1.20
CA PRO A 49 -3.91 27.92 2.07
C PRO A 49 -4.29 27.86 3.55
N ASN A 50 -5.53 27.49 3.86
CA ASN A 50 -6.05 27.41 5.23
C ASN A 50 -6.13 25.98 5.76
N GLY A 51 -5.51 25.00 5.07
CA GLY A 51 -5.49 23.59 5.49
C GLY A 51 -6.89 23.02 5.73
N GLN A 52 -7.83 23.26 4.81
CA GLN A 52 -9.18 22.75 4.97
C GLN A 52 -9.21 21.24 4.72
N PRO A 53 -9.94 20.46 5.55
CA PRO A 53 -10.06 19.03 5.35
C PRO A 53 -10.88 18.75 4.09
N PHE A 54 -10.31 17.91 3.22
CA PHE A 54 -10.97 17.34 2.06
C PHE A 54 -11.24 15.87 2.34
N GLN A 55 -12.52 15.53 2.52
CA GLN A 55 -12.95 14.19 2.91
C GLN A 55 -12.74 13.18 1.79
N LEU A 56 -12.47 11.93 2.19
CA LEU A 56 -12.14 10.82 1.28
C LEU A 56 -12.95 9.60 1.67
N ALA A 57 -13.57 8.94 0.68
CA ALA A 57 -13.98 7.55 0.82
C ALA A 57 -12.75 6.65 0.71
N VAL A 58 -12.79 5.51 1.39
CA VAL A 58 -11.67 4.57 1.46
C VAL A 58 -12.12 3.20 0.99
N MET A 59 -11.34 2.58 0.12
CA MET A 59 -11.51 1.19 -0.27
C MET A 59 -10.24 0.42 0.07
N LEU A 60 -10.28 -0.40 1.11
CA LEU A 60 -9.23 -1.39 1.36
C LEU A 60 -9.40 -2.54 0.37
N SER A 61 -8.33 -2.95 -0.28
CA SER A 61 -8.28 -4.05 -1.24
C SER A 61 -7.27 -5.09 -0.79
N ILE A 62 -7.68 -6.35 -0.79
CA ILE A 62 -6.84 -7.52 -0.50
C ILE A 62 -6.91 -8.45 -1.70
N ARG A 63 -5.79 -8.69 -2.37
CA ARG A 63 -5.72 -9.49 -3.60
C ARG A 63 -4.73 -10.62 -3.43
N ASN A 64 -5.20 -11.85 -3.57
CA ASN A 64 -4.31 -13.00 -3.69
C ASN A 64 -3.61 -12.93 -5.06
N THR A 65 -2.30 -12.72 -5.05
CA THR A 65 -1.48 -12.63 -6.26
C THR A 65 -0.90 -13.99 -6.66
N ASP A 66 -1.14 -15.04 -5.88
CA ASP A 66 -0.73 -16.39 -6.23
C ASP A 66 -1.70 -17.01 -7.25
N PRO A 67 -1.19 -17.50 -8.40
CA PRO A 67 -2.02 -18.07 -9.45
C PRO A 67 -2.47 -19.51 -9.17
N ARG A 68 -1.98 -20.16 -8.11
CA ARG A 68 -2.20 -21.59 -7.85
C ARG A 68 -2.70 -21.90 -6.46
N GLN A 69 -2.36 -21.09 -5.47
CA GLN A 69 -2.63 -21.38 -4.07
C GLN A 69 -3.61 -20.35 -3.50
N SER A 70 -4.42 -20.80 -2.53
CA SER A 70 -5.28 -19.91 -1.75
C SER A 70 -4.56 -19.35 -0.53
N LEU A 71 -5.09 -18.26 -0.01
CA LEU A 71 -4.76 -17.71 1.31
C LEU A 71 -6.01 -17.51 2.13
N THR A 72 -5.86 -17.44 3.44
CA THR A 72 -6.92 -17.14 4.40
C THR A 72 -6.58 -15.85 5.13
N VAL A 73 -7.44 -14.84 5.00
CA VAL A 73 -7.38 -13.63 5.82
C VAL A 73 -8.04 -13.95 7.16
N THR A 74 -7.31 -13.74 8.25
CA THR A 74 -7.70 -14.14 9.60
C THR A 74 -8.03 -12.95 10.50
N THR A 75 -7.61 -11.74 10.13
CA THR A 75 -7.88 -10.51 10.89
C THR A 75 -8.03 -9.35 9.94
N LEU A 76 -9.00 -8.48 10.22
CA LEU A 76 -9.28 -7.26 9.49
C LEU A 76 -9.79 -6.20 10.47
N ASP A 77 -8.85 -5.57 11.16
CA ASP A 77 -9.13 -4.66 12.27
C ASP A 77 -8.84 -3.23 11.88
N PHE A 78 -9.73 -2.31 12.22
CA PHE A 78 -9.61 -0.88 11.92
C PHE A 78 -9.29 -0.10 13.20
N TYR A 79 -8.22 0.67 13.16
CA TYR A 79 -7.74 1.50 14.26
C TYR A 79 -7.84 2.98 13.90
N ASN A 80 -8.15 3.82 14.90
CA ASN A 80 -8.13 5.27 14.73
C ASN A 80 -6.72 5.84 14.87
N ASN A 81 -6.60 7.16 14.67
CA ASN A 81 -5.38 7.95 14.81
C ASN A 81 -4.65 7.76 16.15
N ASP A 82 -5.38 7.45 17.23
CA ASP A 82 -4.82 7.30 18.57
C ASP A 82 -4.37 5.86 18.85
N GLY A 83 -4.51 4.96 17.86
CA GLY A 83 -4.17 3.54 18.00
C GLY A 83 -5.23 2.74 18.74
N HIS A 84 -6.46 3.26 18.89
CA HIS A 84 -7.57 2.51 19.45
C HIS A 84 -8.27 1.71 18.37
N LEU A 85 -8.56 0.44 18.68
CA LEU A 85 -9.39 -0.41 17.85
C LEU A 85 -10.82 0.16 17.79
N VAL A 86 -11.27 0.49 16.59
CA VAL A 86 -12.60 1.06 16.33
C VAL A 86 -13.57 -0.02 15.86
N HIS A 87 -13.12 -0.90 14.96
CA HIS A 87 -14.02 -1.88 14.33
C HIS A 87 -13.30 -3.15 13.91
N HIS A 88 -13.98 -4.29 14.09
CA HIS A 88 -13.62 -5.56 13.47
C HIS A 88 -14.46 -5.75 12.21
N TYR A 89 -13.83 -5.65 11.05
CA TYR A 89 -14.53 -5.83 9.76
C TYR A 89 -14.79 -7.30 9.42
N MET A 90 -14.34 -8.22 10.28
CA MET A 90 -14.44 -9.66 10.06
C MET A 90 -14.70 -10.38 11.37
N SER A 91 -15.76 -11.20 11.42
CA SER A 91 -16.06 -12.09 12.54
C SER A 91 -15.55 -13.51 12.33
N VAL A 92 -15.34 -13.92 11.07
CA VAL A 92 -14.90 -15.26 10.67
C VAL A 92 -13.85 -15.15 9.55
N PRO A 93 -12.74 -15.92 9.60
CA PRO A 93 -11.73 -15.90 8.54
C PRO A 93 -12.29 -16.16 7.14
N ILE A 94 -11.83 -15.40 6.15
CA ILE A 94 -12.23 -15.57 4.75
C ILE A 94 -11.09 -16.22 3.96
N THR A 95 -11.42 -17.15 3.06
CA THR A 95 -10.44 -17.76 2.16
C THR A 95 -10.54 -17.14 0.78
N LEU A 96 -9.43 -16.59 0.30
CA LEU A 96 -9.28 -16.11 -1.08
C LEU A 96 -8.64 -17.21 -1.91
N GLY A 97 -9.37 -17.69 -2.92
CA GLY A 97 -8.83 -18.59 -3.93
C GLY A 97 -7.70 -17.94 -4.74
N PRO A 98 -7.03 -18.72 -5.63
CA PRO A 98 -6.04 -18.17 -6.53
C PRO A 98 -6.59 -16.97 -7.31
N LEU A 99 -5.83 -15.88 -7.37
CA LEU A 99 -6.21 -14.62 -8.04
C LEU A 99 -7.50 -13.94 -7.52
N ALA A 100 -8.11 -14.43 -6.44
CA ALA A 100 -9.30 -13.85 -5.85
C ALA A 100 -8.98 -12.58 -5.04
N SER A 101 -10.00 -11.76 -4.82
CA SER A 101 -9.86 -10.52 -4.06
C SER A 101 -11.02 -10.31 -3.09
N HIS A 102 -10.79 -9.46 -2.11
CA HIS A 102 -11.78 -8.98 -1.17
C HIS A 102 -11.55 -7.47 -0.94
N HIS A 103 -12.61 -6.75 -0.62
CA HIS A 103 -12.51 -5.32 -0.33
C HIS A 103 -13.42 -4.92 0.82
N VAL A 104 -13.05 -3.82 1.48
CA VAL A 104 -13.86 -3.12 2.46
C VAL A 104 -14.00 -1.68 2.01
N PHE A 105 -15.22 -1.16 2.10
CA PHE A 105 -15.55 0.22 1.78
C PHE A 105 -15.88 1.00 3.05
N ILE A 106 -15.28 2.19 3.18
CA ILE A 106 -15.59 3.17 4.22
C ILE A 106 -16.09 4.43 3.51
N GLU A 107 -17.29 4.88 3.88
CA GLU A 107 -17.90 6.08 3.35
C GLU A 107 -17.11 7.35 3.72
N GLU A 108 -17.14 8.33 2.83
CA GLU A 108 -16.49 9.64 3.00
C GLU A 108 -16.95 10.43 4.23
N ASN A 109 -18.18 10.20 4.69
CA ASN A 109 -18.74 10.83 5.89
C ASN A 109 -18.24 10.19 7.20
N ASN A 110 -17.53 9.06 7.13
CA ASN A 110 -17.06 8.34 8.30
C ASN A 110 -15.77 8.99 8.82
N GLN A 111 -15.90 9.66 9.97
CA GLN A 111 -14.80 10.36 10.63
C GLN A 111 -14.20 9.58 11.81
N GLN A 112 -14.66 8.36 12.07
CA GLN A 112 -14.27 7.60 13.28
C GLN A 112 -12.77 7.23 13.29
N GLY A 113 -12.13 7.15 12.12
CA GLY A 113 -10.71 6.84 12.00
C GLY A 113 -9.77 8.02 12.29
N GLY A 114 -10.20 9.26 12.07
CA GLY A 114 -9.30 10.43 12.07
C GLY A 114 -8.33 10.45 10.88
N PHE A 115 -7.28 11.26 10.98
CA PHE A 115 -6.28 11.44 9.91
C PHE A 115 -5.35 10.23 9.78
N GLY A 116 -4.76 9.76 10.88
CA GLY A 116 -3.80 8.64 10.91
C GLY A 116 -4.45 7.26 11.14
N ALA A 117 -5.62 7.00 10.59
CA ALA A 117 -6.28 5.72 10.74
C ALA A 117 -5.51 4.59 10.04
N ASN A 118 -5.77 3.34 10.38
CA ASN A 118 -5.15 2.21 9.72
C ASN A 118 -5.96 0.92 9.82
N PHE A 119 -5.64 -0.01 8.93
CA PHE A 119 -6.03 -1.41 9.08
C PHE A 119 -4.86 -2.27 9.51
N ILE A 120 -5.15 -3.25 10.37
CA ILE A 120 -4.31 -4.42 10.61
C ILE A 120 -4.94 -5.61 9.87
N VAL A 121 -4.21 -6.11 8.88
CA VAL A 121 -4.60 -7.28 8.09
C VAL A 121 -3.69 -8.45 8.43
N ARG A 122 -4.24 -9.56 8.90
CA ARG A 122 -3.49 -10.81 9.06
C ARG A 122 -3.95 -11.82 8.04
N TRP A 123 -2.99 -12.52 7.45
CA TRP A 123 -3.27 -13.59 6.51
C TRP A 123 -2.31 -14.75 6.71
N GLN A 124 -2.75 -15.94 6.30
CA GLN A 124 -1.96 -17.15 6.31
C GLN A 124 -2.28 -18.03 5.09
N ALA A 125 -1.33 -18.87 4.68
CA ALA A 125 -1.48 -19.84 3.62
C ALA A 125 -0.85 -21.17 4.05
N LYS A 126 -1.35 -22.29 3.50
CA LYS A 126 -0.85 -23.64 3.82
C LYS A 126 0.61 -23.86 3.37
N LYS A 127 1.06 -23.09 2.38
CA LYS A 127 2.41 -23.13 1.81
C LYS A 127 2.92 -21.70 1.68
N ALA A 128 4.22 -21.54 1.48
CA ALA A 128 4.77 -20.25 1.10
C ALA A 128 4.26 -19.89 -0.31
N ILE A 129 3.59 -18.74 -0.42
CA ILE A 129 2.97 -18.22 -1.65
C ILE A 129 3.46 -16.80 -1.92
N ASN A 130 3.14 -16.25 -3.10
CA ASN A 130 3.29 -14.82 -3.32
C ASN A 130 2.50 -14.05 -2.26
N ALA A 131 3.14 -13.10 -1.57
CA ALA A 131 2.45 -12.26 -0.62
C ALA A 131 1.28 -11.51 -1.33
N PRO A 132 0.11 -11.42 -0.68
CA PRO A 132 -1.02 -10.71 -1.26
C PRO A 132 -0.67 -9.24 -1.49
N LEU A 133 -1.24 -8.68 -2.54
CA LEU A 133 -1.26 -7.23 -2.71
C LEU A 133 -2.36 -6.68 -1.81
N VAL A 134 -1.97 -5.88 -0.82
CA VAL A 134 -2.89 -5.19 0.07
C VAL A 134 -2.61 -3.69 -0.01
N GLU A 135 -3.66 -2.93 -0.28
CA GLU A 135 -3.59 -1.48 -0.45
C GLU A 135 -4.92 -0.84 -0.07
N SER A 136 -4.87 0.41 0.37
CA SER A 136 -6.05 1.24 0.49
C SER A 136 -6.08 2.26 -0.65
N VAL A 137 -7.22 2.38 -1.31
CA VAL A 137 -7.49 3.41 -2.30
C VAL A 137 -8.32 4.49 -1.63
N MET A 138 -7.83 5.73 -1.67
CA MET A 138 -8.57 6.90 -1.20
C MET A 138 -9.12 7.62 -2.42
N ILE A 139 -10.39 8.04 -2.34
CA ILE A 139 -11.04 8.80 -3.41
C ILE A 139 -11.92 9.88 -2.81
N GLY A 140 -11.78 11.10 -3.34
CA GLY A 140 -12.72 12.19 -3.07
C GLY A 140 -13.04 12.89 -4.38
N ALA A 141 -14.34 13.04 -4.65
CA ALA A 141 -14.88 13.52 -5.91
C ALA A 141 -15.96 14.60 -5.69
N ARG A 142 -15.75 15.47 -4.70
CA ARG A 142 -16.68 16.56 -4.37
C ARG A 142 -16.24 17.90 -4.96
N SER A 143 -17.22 18.78 -5.16
CA SER A 143 -17.00 20.20 -5.48
C SER A 143 -16.20 20.48 -6.76
N GLY A 144 -16.34 19.61 -7.77
CA GLY A 144 -15.64 19.74 -9.05
C GLY A 144 -14.14 19.42 -8.99
N GLN A 145 -13.65 18.90 -7.86
CA GLN A 145 -12.29 18.43 -7.67
C GLN A 145 -12.30 16.92 -7.44
N GLY A 146 -11.41 16.21 -8.12
CA GLY A 146 -11.25 14.77 -8.00
C GLY A 146 -9.81 14.44 -7.65
N ILE A 147 -9.59 13.84 -6.48
CA ILE A 147 -8.29 13.26 -6.12
C ILE A 147 -8.47 11.79 -5.80
N SER A 148 -7.46 11.01 -6.17
CA SER A 148 -7.34 9.63 -5.72
C SER A 148 -5.88 9.25 -5.59
N PHE A 149 -5.59 8.40 -4.63
CA PHE A 149 -4.26 7.86 -4.41
C PHE A 149 -4.35 6.50 -3.72
N VAL A 150 -3.26 5.76 -3.78
CA VAL A 150 -3.13 4.45 -3.15
C VAL A 150 -2.10 4.52 -2.04
N CYS A 151 -2.36 3.81 -0.94
CA CYS A 151 -1.36 3.56 0.10
C CYS A 151 -1.12 2.05 0.20
N PRO A 152 0.09 1.57 -0.13
CA PRO A 152 0.41 0.16 -0.03
C PRO A 152 0.58 -0.24 1.44
N ALA A 153 0.24 -1.49 1.73
CA ALA A 153 0.49 -2.07 3.04
C ALA A 153 1.99 -2.21 3.33
N GLN A 154 2.35 -2.10 4.62
CA GLN A 154 3.68 -2.38 5.14
C GLN A 154 3.63 -3.65 6.00
N PRO A 155 4.45 -4.68 5.71
CA PRO A 155 4.58 -5.82 6.61
C PRO A 155 5.15 -5.40 7.95
N LEU A 156 4.47 -5.78 9.04
CA LEU A 156 5.01 -5.63 10.39
C LEU A 156 6.00 -6.77 10.67
N VAL A 157 7.18 -6.40 11.14
CA VAL A 157 8.19 -7.34 11.66
C VAL A 157 8.10 -7.27 13.17
N ASN A 158 7.75 -8.39 13.79
CA ASN A 158 7.87 -8.59 15.23
C ASN A 158 9.15 -9.34 15.54
#